data_AF-G5IAF9-F1
#
_entry.id   AF-G5IAF9-F1
#
_cell.length_a   1.000
_cell.length_b   1.000
_cell.length_c   1.000
_cell.angle_alpha   90.00
_cell.angle_beta   90.00
_cell.angle_gamma   90.00
#
_symmetry.space_group_name_H-M   'P 1'
#
loop_
_entity.id
_entity.type
_entity.pdbx_description
1 polymer ?
#
loop_
_entity_poly.entity_id
_entity_poly.type
_entity_poly.pdbx_seq_one_letter_code
_entity_poly.pdbx_strand_id
1 'polypeptide(L)'
;MKNIQAIINSLNATELSNGEVLYSLVGFYEEIKKICEAYVSADDCIIMPYYVLGERRMELYEYELKIQVVESPNFEKYLLGRTGKFKVDDIPKEVILLQRNCYFEVLEAEQKISVKKIKQYIEFLYNNNCLKHQIEQAFGEFKKEQLLFEFY
;
A
#
# COMPACT_ATOMS: atom_id res chain seq x y z
N MET A 1 2.36 21.57 -2.64
CA MET A 1 2.65 20.12 -2.55
C MET A 1 1.31 19.41 -2.44
N LYS A 2 1.03 18.44 -3.31
CA LYS A 2 -0.23 17.67 -3.24
C LYS A 2 -0.25 16.79 -1.98
N ASN A 3 -1.43 16.55 -1.43
CA ASN A 3 -1.66 15.60 -0.33
C ASN A 3 -2.12 14.25 -0.92
N ILE A 4 -1.72 13.13 -0.31
CA ILE A 4 -2.06 11.77 -0.76
C ILE A 4 -3.58 11.53 -0.81
N GLN A 5 -4.34 11.99 0.18
CA GLN A 5 -5.81 11.93 0.19
C GLN A 5 -6.39 12.68 -1.00
N ALA A 6 -5.87 13.88 -1.31
CA ALA A 6 -6.37 14.68 -2.43
C ALA A 6 -6.08 14.00 -3.78
N ILE A 7 -4.96 13.28 -3.89
CA ILE A 7 -4.64 12.47 -5.07
C ILE A 7 -5.63 11.32 -5.18
N ILE A 8 -5.88 10.58 -4.10
CA ILE A 8 -6.80 9.43 -4.10
C ILE A 8 -8.24 9.87 -4.40
N ASN A 9 -8.69 10.98 -3.81
CA ASN A 9 -10.02 11.54 -4.05
C ASN A 9 -10.23 12.03 -5.50
N SER A 10 -9.15 12.22 -6.27
CA SER A 10 -9.22 12.56 -7.69
C SER A 10 -9.34 11.34 -8.61
N LEU A 11 -9.18 10.13 -8.07
CA LEU A 11 -9.28 8.89 -8.82
C LEU A 11 -10.74 8.53 -9.10
N ASN A 12 -10.95 7.81 -10.19
CA ASN A 12 -12.21 7.11 -10.38
C ASN A 12 -12.36 6.04 -9.30
N ALA A 13 -13.51 6.03 -8.65
CA ALA A 13 -13.87 5.05 -7.65
C ALA A 13 -15.01 4.16 -8.14
N THR A 14 -15.02 2.92 -7.68
CA THR A 14 -16.10 1.96 -7.86
C THR A 14 -16.79 1.80 -6.53
N GLU A 15 -18.06 2.21 -6.46
CA GLU A 15 -18.90 1.98 -5.29
C GLU A 15 -19.53 0.59 -5.39
N LEU A 16 -19.33 -0.23 -4.37
CA LEU A 16 -19.92 -1.55 -4.26
C LEU A 16 -21.32 -1.47 -3.67
N SER A 17 -22.12 -2.51 -3.86
CA SER A 17 -23.51 -2.57 -3.37
C SER A 17 -23.66 -2.47 -1.85
N ASN A 18 -22.59 -2.73 -1.10
CA ASN A 18 -22.52 -2.59 0.36
C ASN A 18 -22.05 -1.19 0.82
N GLY A 19 -21.84 -0.24 -0.10
CA GLY A 19 -21.41 1.12 0.18
C GLY A 19 -19.89 1.30 0.31
N GLU A 20 -19.09 0.25 0.13
CA GLU A 20 -17.63 0.38 0.08
C GLU A 20 -17.17 1.07 -1.20
N VAL A 21 -16.15 1.91 -1.09
CA VAL A 21 -15.60 2.69 -2.19
C VAL A 21 -14.19 2.19 -2.50
N LEU A 22 -14.05 1.60 -3.69
CA LEU A 22 -12.79 1.03 -4.15
C LEU A 22 -12.14 1.91 -5.22
N TYR A 23 -10.86 2.21 -5.05
CA TYR A 23 -10.06 2.99 -6.00
C TYR A 23 -9.17 2.07 -6.84
N SER A 24 -8.95 2.42 -8.10
CA SER A 24 -8.07 1.65 -8.98
C SER A 24 -6.59 1.85 -8.61
N LEU A 25 -5.86 0.76 -8.35
CA LEU A 25 -4.42 0.83 -8.10
C LEU A 25 -3.64 1.26 -9.35
N VAL A 26 -4.11 0.87 -10.55
CA VAL A 26 -3.58 1.35 -11.83
C VAL A 26 -3.81 2.84 -11.99
N GLY A 27 -5.03 3.32 -11.72
CA GLY A 27 -5.35 4.74 -11.74
C GLY A 27 -4.45 5.54 -10.79
N PHE A 28 -4.27 5.04 -9.57
CA PHE A 28 -3.40 5.67 -8.58
C PHE A 28 -1.95 5.73 -9.06
N TYR A 29 -1.41 4.65 -9.63
CA TYR A 29 -0.05 4.61 -10.17
C TYR A 29 0.17 5.65 -11.27
N GLU A 30 -0.81 5.80 -12.17
CA GLU A 30 -0.74 6.79 -13.25
C GLU A 30 -0.79 8.22 -12.72
N GLU A 31 -1.61 8.52 -11.70
CA GLU A 31 -1.57 9.83 -11.05
C GLU A 31 -0.24 10.10 -10.35
N ILE A 32 0.28 9.10 -9.63
CA ILE A 32 1.58 9.18 -8.95
C ILE A 32 2.74 9.39 -9.95
N LYS A 33 2.65 8.88 -11.18
CA LYS A 33 3.64 9.15 -12.25
C LYS A 33 3.61 10.59 -12.76
N LYS A 34 2.46 11.25 -12.77
CA LYS A 34 2.29 12.64 -13.24
C LYS A 34 2.83 13.67 -12.25
N ILE A 35 3.10 13.28 -11.01
CA ILE A 35 3.65 14.17 -9.99
C ILE A 35 5.12 14.44 -10.32
N CYS A 36 5.44 15.71 -10.58
CA CYS A 36 6.80 16.16 -10.86
C CYS A 36 7.62 16.34 -9.57
N GLU A 37 6.96 16.61 -8.45
CA GLU A 37 7.60 16.76 -7.14
C GLU A 37 8.12 15.43 -6.61
N ALA A 38 9.23 15.47 -5.88
CA ALA A 38 9.80 14.28 -5.24
C ALA A 38 8.98 13.77 -4.04
N TYR A 39 8.13 14.64 -3.47
CA TYR A 39 7.38 14.39 -2.23
C TYR A 39 5.94 14.89 -2.35
N VAL A 40 5.05 14.22 -1.62
CA VAL A 40 3.67 14.63 -1.35
C VAL A 40 3.46 14.71 0.16
N SER A 41 2.49 15.50 0.61
CA SER A 41 2.09 15.43 2.02
C SER A 41 1.30 14.15 2.29
N ALA A 42 1.50 13.59 3.46
CA ALA A 42 0.72 12.46 3.95
C ALA A 42 0.54 12.57 5.47
N ASP A 43 -0.71 12.42 5.88
CA ASP A 43 -1.12 12.18 7.25
C ASP A 43 -1.08 10.66 7.54
N ASP A 44 -1.42 10.27 8.77
CA ASP A 44 -1.68 8.86 9.09
C ASP A 44 -2.75 8.33 8.15
N CYS A 45 -2.43 7.27 7.41
CA CYS A 45 -3.38 6.65 6.50
C CYS A 45 -3.06 5.19 6.20
N ILE A 46 -4.08 4.48 5.73
CA ILE A 46 -4.01 3.09 5.33
C ILE A 46 -4.55 2.93 3.91
N ILE A 47 -3.80 2.20 3.08
CA ILE A 47 -4.27 1.69 1.79
C ILE A 47 -4.46 0.18 1.97
N MET A 48 -5.72 -0.27 1.95
CA MET A 48 -6.07 -1.69 2.04
C MET A 48 -6.28 -2.25 0.63
N PRO A 49 -5.37 -3.09 0.11
CA PRO A 49 -5.50 -3.64 -1.23
C PRO A 49 -6.49 -4.81 -1.29
N TYR A 50 -7.14 -4.93 -2.45
CA TYR A 50 -8.07 -5.99 -2.81
C TYR A 50 -7.78 -6.49 -4.22
N TYR A 51 -8.04 -7.77 -4.46
CA TYR A 51 -8.23 -8.29 -5.81
C TYR A 51 -9.71 -8.53 -6.05
N VAL A 52 -10.29 -7.90 -7.08
CA VAL A 52 -11.73 -7.95 -7.38
C VAL A 52 -11.93 -8.43 -8.80
N LEU A 53 -12.67 -9.53 -9.00
CA LEU A 53 -12.98 -10.08 -10.32
C LEU A 53 -14.47 -10.47 -10.37
N GLY A 54 -15.26 -9.66 -11.08
CA GLY A 54 -16.72 -9.78 -11.07
C GLY A 54 -17.27 -9.56 -9.66
N GLU A 55 -18.08 -10.51 -9.17
CA GLU A 55 -18.65 -10.47 -7.81
C GLU A 55 -17.71 -11.05 -6.74
N ARG A 56 -16.57 -11.61 -7.15
CA ARG A 56 -15.61 -12.23 -6.23
C ARG A 56 -14.56 -11.21 -5.81
N ARG A 57 -14.19 -11.24 -4.52
CA ARG A 57 -13.11 -10.42 -3.97
C ARG A 57 -12.18 -11.21 -3.07
N MET A 58 -10.94 -10.76 -2.95
CA MET A 58 -9.95 -11.24 -2.00
C MET A 58 -9.29 -10.05 -1.33
N GLU A 59 -9.39 -10.01 -0.01
CA GLU A 59 -8.66 -9.07 0.84
C GLU A 59 -7.18 -9.45 0.86
N LEU A 60 -6.33 -8.47 0.62
CA LEU A 60 -4.88 -8.65 0.57
C LEU A 60 -4.24 -8.09 1.85
N TYR A 61 -4.75 -8.51 3.02
CA TYR A 61 -4.38 -7.96 4.33
C TYR A 61 -2.89 -7.94 4.64
N GLU A 62 -2.14 -8.96 4.20
CA GLU A 62 -0.69 -9.01 4.42
C GLU A 62 0.07 -7.92 3.65
N TYR A 63 -0.58 -7.32 2.64
CA TYR A 63 -0.04 -6.29 1.77
C TYR A 63 -0.58 -4.88 2.06
N GLU A 64 -1.34 -4.69 3.15
CA GLU A 64 -1.80 -3.36 3.60
C GLU A 64 -0.63 -2.37 3.65
N LEU A 65 -0.74 -1.23 2.98
CA LEU A 65 0.20 -0.14 3.16
C LEU A 65 -0.26 0.75 4.31
N LYS A 66 0.58 0.86 5.34
CA LYS A 66 0.40 1.82 6.42
C LYS A 66 1.43 2.94 6.34
N ILE A 67 0.95 4.18 6.25
CA ILE A 67 1.77 5.38 6.38
C ILE A 67 1.49 5.97 7.76
N GLN A 68 2.54 6.17 8.54
CA GLN A 68 2.43 6.66 9.90
C GLN A 68 3.30 7.89 10.14
N VAL A 69 2.69 8.95 10.67
CA VAL A 69 3.37 10.17 11.10
C VAL A 69 3.95 9.94 12.49
N VAL A 70 5.24 10.19 12.64
CA VAL A 70 5.99 9.94 13.89
C VAL A 70 7.01 11.03 14.14
N GLU A 71 7.27 11.31 15.42
CA GLU A 71 8.32 12.26 15.83
C GLU A 71 9.73 11.77 15.44
N SER A 72 9.96 10.46 15.45
CA SER A 72 11.25 9.85 15.14
C SER A 72 11.09 8.49 14.46
N PRO A 73 11.31 8.40 13.13
CA PRO A 73 11.23 7.14 12.40
C PRO A 73 12.20 6.09 12.95
N ASN A 74 11.67 4.91 13.27
CA ASN A 74 12.43 3.75 13.69
C ASN A 74 11.78 2.45 13.21
N PHE A 75 12.10 2.09 11.97
CA PHE A 75 11.59 0.89 11.32
C PHE A 75 11.93 -0.41 12.10
N GLU A 76 13.09 -0.49 12.75
CA GLU A 76 13.44 -1.67 13.55
C GLU A 76 12.54 -1.82 14.77
N LYS A 77 12.30 -0.71 15.50
CA LYS A 77 11.36 -0.70 16.63
C LYS A 77 9.96 -1.12 16.19
N TYR A 78 9.50 -0.61 15.05
CA TYR A 78 8.24 -1.06 14.45
C TYR A 78 8.25 -2.57 14.18
N LEU A 79 9.27 -3.08 13.50
CA LEU A 79 9.38 -4.50 13.15
C LEU A 79 9.33 -5.41 14.38
N LEU A 80 10.11 -5.08 15.41
CA LEU A 80 10.15 -5.83 16.65
C LEU A 80 8.78 -5.81 17.34
N GLY A 81 8.12 -4.65 17.39
CA GLY A 81 6.76 -4.52 17.92
C GLY A 81 5.72 -5.31 17.14
N ARG A 82 5.76 -5.26 15.80
CA ARG A 82 4.82 -5.95 14.90
C ARG A 82 4.95 -7.46 14.95
N THR A 83 6.18 -7.97 15.12
CA THR A 83 6.48 -9.41 15.09
C THR A 83 6.59 -10.05 16.48
N GLY A 84 6.64 -9.25 17.53
CA GLY A 84 6.87 -9.71 18.91
C GLY A 84 8.27 -10.29 19.14
N LYS A 85 9.23 -10.04 18.23
CA LYS A 85 10.61 -10.51 18.35
C LYS A 85 11.46 -9.52 19.15
N PHE A 86 12.52 -10.03 19.76
CA PHE A 86 13.49 -9.21 20.51
C PHE A 86 14.64 -8.70 19.64
N LYS A 87 14.93 -9.39 18.52
CA LYS A 87 16.00 -9.03 17.57
C LYS A 87 15.49 -9.15 16.15
N VAL A 88 15.99 -8.25 15.28
CA VAL A 88 15.62 -8.24 13.86
C VAL A 88 16.10 -9.50 13.14
N ASP A 89 17.25 -10.04 13.57
CA ASP A 89 17.83 -11.28 13.00
C ASP A 89 16.93 -12.51 13.20
N ASP A 90 16.02 -12.47 14.17
CA ASP A 90 15.05 -13.55 14.44
C ASP A 90 13.79 -13.44 13.55
N ILE A 91 13.69 -12.38 12.73
CA ILE A 91 12.57 -12.14 11.83
C ILE A 91 12.92 -12.72 10.45
N PRO A 92 12.04 -13.55 9.86
CA PRO A 92 12.26 -14.07 8.50
C PRO A 92 12.46 -12.94 7.49
N LYS A 93 13.39 -13.12 6.55
CA LYS A 93 13.78 -12.08 5.59
C LYS A 93 12.62 -11.62 4.72
N GLU A 94 11.73 -12.53 4.36
CA GLU A 94 10.51 -12.29 3.62
C GLU A 94 9.54 -11.38 4.38
N VAL A 95 9.45 -11.52 5.70
CA VAL A 95 8.63 -10.64 6.55
C VAL A 95 9.25 -9.25 6.57
N ILE A 96 10.57 -9.14 6.76
CA ILE A 96 11.27 -7.84 6.71
C ILE A 96 11.04 -7.17 5.36
N LEU A 97 11.18 -7.92 4.25
CA LEU A 97 10.99 -7.42 2.90
C LEU A 97 9.55 -6.94 2.66
N LEU A 98 8.56 -7.72 3.10
CA LEU A 98 7.14 -7.34 3.04
C LEU A 98 6.91 -6.02 3.78
N GLN A 99 7.31 -5.95 5.05
CA GLN A 99 7.12 -4.76 5.89
C GLN A 99 7.87 -3.54 5.34
N ARG A 100 9.04 -3.71 4.72
CA ARG A 100 9.76 -2.60 4.06
C ARG A 100 9.00 -1.98 2.88
N ASN A 101 8.11 -2.72 2.23
CA ASN A 101 7.31 -2.23 1.12
C ASN A 101 5.90 -1.78 1.56
N CYS A 102 5.44 -2.21 2.74
CA CYS A 102 4.08 -2.01 3.24
C CYS A 102 3.99 -1.11 4.49
N TYR A 103 5.11 -0.63 5.04
CA TYR A 103 5.09 0.29 6.17
C TYR A 103 6.05 1.45 5.98
N PHE A 104 5.52 2.68 6.04
CA PHE A 104 6.29 3.90 5.90
C PHE A 104 6.06 4.82 7.10
N GLU A 105 7.15 5.16 7.79
CA GLU A 105 7.15 6.27 8.74
C GLU A 105 7.48 7.57 8.03
N VAL A 106 6.73 8.61 8.38
CA VAL A 106 6.87 9.99 7.92
C VAL A 106 7.19 10.85 9.13
N LEU A 107 8.20 11.70 9.02
CA LEU A 107 8.58 12.60 10.10
C LEU A 107 7.50 13.67 10.32
N GLU A 108 7.00 13.82 11.54
CA GLU A 108 5.91 14.74 11.89
C GLU A 108 6.23 16.21 11.56
N ALA A 109 7.48 16.62 11.73
CA ALA A 109 7.92 17.98 11.38
C ALA A 109 7.81 18.26 9.87
N GLU A 110 7.79 17.22 9.03
CA GLU A 110 7.78 17.36 7.57
C GLU A 110 6.46 16.94 6.93
N GLN A 111 5.79 15.91 7.47
CA GLN A 111 4.60 15.25 6.92
C GLN A 111 4.74 14.92 5.43
N LYS A 112 5.93 14.49 5.01
CA LYS A 112 6.27 14.22 3.62
C LYS A 112 6.59 12.76 3.40
N ILE A 113 5.96 12.19 2.38
CA ILE A 113 6.33 10.89 1.84
C ILE A 113 6.90 11.05 0.43
N SER A 114 7.96 10.29 0.14
CA SER A 114 8.54 10.28 -1.20
C SER A 114 7.58 9.61 -2.19
N VAL A 115 7.36 10.26 -3.32
CA VAL A 115 6.65 9.69 -4.47
C VAL A 115 7.27 8.36 -4.90
N LYS A 116 8.59 8.19 -4.75
CA LYS A 116 9.29 6.94 -5.04
C LYS A 116 8.86 5.79 -4.13
N LYS A 117 8.62 6.04 -2.83
CA LYS A 117 8.14 5.01 -1.89
C LYS A 117 6.74 4.52 -2.26
N ILE A 118 5.86 5.45 -2.64
CA ILE A 118 4.49 5.10 -3.11
C ILE A 118 4.57 4.25 -4.39
N LYS A 119 5.40 4.65 -5.37
CA LYS A 119 5.64 3.86 -6.59
C LYS A 119 6.17 2.47 -6.25
N GLN A 120 7.14 2.38 -5.33
CA GLN A 120 7.73 1.11 -4.89
C GLN A 120 6.69 0.16 -4.30
N TYR A 121 5.77 0.64 -3.45
CA TYR A 121 4.67 -0.18 -2.92
C TYR A 121 3.79 -0.75 -4.05
N ILE A 122 3.37 0.10 -4.98
CA ILE A 122 2.51 -0.33 -6.09
C ILE A 122 3.23 -1.34 -7.00
N GLU A 123 4.49 -1.06 -7.33
CA GLU A 123 5.33 -1.95 -8.13
C GLU A 123 5.62 -3.27 -7.40
N PHE A 124 5.72 -3.25 -6.08
CA PHE A 124 5.83 -4.45 -5.28
C PHE A 124 4.60 -5.33 -5.44
N LEU A 125 3.37 -4.79 -5.33
CA LEU A 125 2.14 -5.57 -5.60
C LEU A 125 2.11 -6.14 -7.01
N TYR A 126 2.49 -5.34 -8.01
CA TYR A 126 2.51 -5.78 -9.41
C TYR A 126 3.53 -6.86 -9.74
N ASN A 127 4.57 -7.02 -8.92
CA ASN A 127 5.69 -7.90 -9.21
C ASN A 127 5.92 -8.98 -8.15
N ASN A 128 5.14 -8.99 -7.07
CA ASN A 128 5.24 -10.01 -6.04
C ASN A 128 4.70 -11.36 -6.55
N ASN A 129 5.61 -12.33 -6.73
CA ASN A 129 5.26 -13.65 -7.25
C ASN A 129 4.39 -14.47 -6.27
N CYS A 130 4.56 -14.27 -4.96
CA CYS A 130 3.73 -14.94 -3.96
C CYS A 130 2.27 -14.47 -4.07
N LEU A 131 2.07 -13.15 -4.10
CA LEU A 131 0.75 -12.53 -4.30
C LEU A 131 0.12 -13.01 -5.61
N LYS A 132 0.86 -12.94 -6.73
CA LYS A 132 0.37 -13.40 -8.03
C LYS A 132 -0.06 -14.85 -7.98
N HIS A 133 0.76 -15.72 -7.42
CA HIS A 133 0.46 -17.14 -7.31
C HIS A 133 -0.81 -17.38 -6.46
N GLN A 134 -0.95 -16.71 -5.31
CA GLN A 134 -2.14 -16.80 -4.48
C GLN A 134 -3.40 -16.36 -5.25
N ILE A 135 -3.33 -15.24 -5.97
CA ILE A 135 -4.44 -14.75 -6.80
C ILE A 135 -4.75 -15.73 -7.93
N GLU A 136 -3.74 -16.24 -8.65
CA GLU A 136 -3.94 -17.20 -9.73
C GLU A 136 -4.57 -18.51 -9.22
N GLN A 137 -4.22 -18.98 -8.03
CA GLN A 137 -4.88 -20.14 -7.42
C GLN A 137 -6.36 -19.89 -7.11
N ALA A 138 -6.71 -18.67 -6.68
CA ALA A 138 -8.08 -18.33 -6.34
C ALA A 138 -8.93 -17.95 -7.57
N PHE A 139 -8.38 -17.20 -8.53
CA PHE A 139 -9.11 -16.54 -9.61
C PHE A 139 -8.73 -17.04 -11.02
N GLY A 140 -7.70 -17.87 -11.14
CA GLY A 140 -7.22 -18.44 -12.42
C GLY A 140 -6.29 -17.52 -13.20
N GLU A 141 -6.27 -16.22 -12.92
CA GLU A 141 -5.41 -15.25 -13.57
C GLU A 141 -5.10 -14.05 -12.67
N PHE A 142 -3.95 -13.42 -12.91
CA PHE A 142 -3.59 -12.14 -12.32
C PHE A 142 -3.64 -11.02 -13.36
N LYS A 143 -4.49 -10.02 -13.11
CA LYS A 143 -4.62 -8.79 -13.91
C LYS A 143 -4.48 -7.58 -13.00
N LYS A 144 -3.58 -6.66 -13.35
CA LYS A 144 -3.30 -5.46 -12.53
C LYS A 144 -4.52 -4.57 -12.39
N GLU A 145 -5.37 -4.56 -13.41
CA GLU A 145 -6.60 -3.78 -13.49
C GLU A 145 -7.64 -4.21 -12.45
N GLN A 146 -7.50 -5.44 -11.91
CA GLN A 146 -8.36 -6.00 -10.88
C GLN A 146 -7.81 -5.73 -9.46
N LEU A 147 -6.64 -5.09 -9.33
CA LEU A 147 -6.16 -4.58 -8.06
C LEU A 147 -6.82 -3.24 -7.75
N LEU A 148 -7.67 -3.25 -6.72
CA LEU A 148 -8.33 -2.08 -6.18
C LEU A 148 -7.89 -1.87 -4.74
N PHE A 149 -8.23 -0.73 -4.14
CA PHE A 149 -7.95 -0.48 -2.73
C PHE A 149 -8.99 0.40 -2.07
N GLU A 150 -9.12 0.24 -0.76
CA GLU A 150 -9.78 1.22 0.11
C GLU A 150 -8.74 2.13 0.74
N PHE A 151 -9.18 3.35 1.07
CA PHE A 151 -8.35 4.36 1.72
C PHE A 151 -9.00 4.80 3.02
N TYR A 152 -8.22 4.77 4.10
CA TYR A 152 -8.62 5.14 5.46
C TYR A 152 -7.67 6.16 6.07
#